data_AF-A0A660NGS3-F1
#
_entry.id   AF-A0A660NGS3-F1
#
_cell.length_a   1.000
_cell.length_b   1.000
_cell.length_c   1.000
_cell.angle_alpha   90.00
_cell.angle_beta   90.00
_cell.angle_gamma   90.00
#
_symmetry.space_group_name_H-M   'P 1'
#
loop_
_entity.id
_entity.type
_entity.pdbx_description
1 polymer ?
#
loop_
_entity_poly.entity_id
_entity_poly.type
_entity_poly.pdbx_seq_one_letter_code
_entity_poly.pdbx_strand_id
1 'polypeptide(L)'
;MASAMADGVAGGSTGTAGAPGSAPSTHAAPPPDAPPLAHTPRMGFALAQLHGIYILSQTADGLIIVDMHAAHERIVLERLKKAHRDHRIARQPLLIPAVFQATELDVATVTDDADSLGDLGIDLEVRGPDTLAVTSVPALLSRANPEKLAREVLAAWQAPAQHNALEKRLDRLLATMACHGSVRANRALTLPEMNALLRDMEATPDADFCNHGRPTWFRLTLEELDRWFMRGQ
;
A
#
# COMPACT_ATOMS: atom_id res chain seq x y z
N MET A 1 46.91 66.28 -37.27
CA MET A 1 47.76 65.89 -38.42
C MET A 1 47.09 64.68 -39.06
N ALA A 2 46.17 64.88 -40.00
CA ALA A 2 46.39 64.75 -41.46
C ALA A 2 46.84 63.32 -41.84
N SER A 3 45.96 62.40 -42.29
CA SER A 3 45.21 62.27 -43.57
C SER A 3 46.00 61.56 -44.69
N ALA A 4 45.50 60.41 -45.14
CA ALA A 4 45.50 59.82 -46.50
C ALA A 4 44.87 58.39 -46.40
N MET A 5 43.72 57.97 -46.96
CA MET A 5 43.20 57.97 -48.36
C MET A 5 44.15 57.19 -49.31
N ALA A 6 43.79 56.19 -50.12
CA ALA A 6 42.49 55.72 -50.64
C ALA A 6 42.58 54.31 -51.28
N ASP A 7 41.39 53.76 -51.61
CA ASP A 7 40.98 52.79 -52.65
C ASP A 7 41.61 51.38 -52.71
N GLY A 8 40.89 50.27 -52.95
CA GLY A 8 39.52 50.00 -53.38
C GLY A 8 39.52 48.72 -54.24
N VAL A 9 38.57 47.79 -54.03
CA VAL A 9 37.92 46.94 -55.07
C VAL A 9 37.02 45.87 -54.43
N ALA A 10 35.81 45.78 -54.95
CA ALA A 10 34.77 44.83 -54.60
C ALA A 10 34.91 43.49 -55.35
N GLY A 11 34.43 42.41 -54.74
CA GLY A 11 34.21 41.11 -55.39
C GLY A 11 33.51 40.15 -54.44
N GLY A 12 32.20 39.94 -54.64
CA GLY A 12 31.39 39.06 -53.80
C GLY A 12 31.50 37.58 -54.16
N SER A 13 31.08 36.72 -53.24
CA SER A 13 30.45 35.41 -53.54
C SER A 13 29.92 34.76 -52.25
N THR A 14 28.60 34.81 -52.14
CA THR A 14 27.67 33.81 -51.56
C THR A 14 28.21 32.68 -50.69
N GLY A 15 27.70 32.62 -49.46
CA GLY A 15 27.77 31.44 -48.60
C GLY A 15 26.88 30.30 -49.08
N THR A 16 27.30 29.07 -48.74
CA THR A 16 26.45 27.88 -48.75
C THR A 16 26.69 27.11 -47.46
N ALA A 17 25.59 26.76 -46.80
CA ALA A 17 25.52 26.12 -45.51
C ALA A 17 25.94 24.64 -45.58
N GLY A 18 26.83 24.22 -44.67
CA GLY A 18 27.14 22.82 -44.43
C GLY A 18 26.04 22.13 -43.63
N ALA A 19 25.69 20.92 -44.05
CA ALA A 19 24.62 20.06 -43.54
C ALA A 19 24.77 19.68 -42.04
N PRO A 20 23.67 19.38 -41.32
CA PRO A 20 23.75 18.88 -39.96
C PRO A 20 24.13 17.38 -39.95
N GLY A 21 25.24 17.05 -39.30
CA GLY A 21 25.65 15.67 -39.06
C GLY A 21 24.71 14.98 -38.06
N SER A 22 24.09 13.88 -38.49
CA SER A 22 23.30 12.99 -37.66
C SER A 22 24.23 12.26 -36.68
N ALA A 23 24.07 12.51 -35.37
CA ALA A 23 24.74 11.75 -34.33
C ALA A 23 24.10 10.35 -34.21
N PRO A 24 24.88 9.26 -34.10
CA PRO A 24 24.31 7.93 -33.89
C PRO A 24 23.82 7.81 -32.44
N SER A 25 22.53 7.55 -32.28
CA SER A 25 21.89 7.20 -31.02
C SER A 25 22.41 5.84 -30.53
N THR A 26 23.36 5.84 -29.60
CA THR A 26 23.78 4.62 -28.89
C THR A 26 22.70 4.23 -27.90
N HIS A 27 21.82 3.30 -28.30
CA HIS A 27 21.07 2.50 -27.32
C HIS A 27 22.08 1.68 -26.52
N ALA A 28 22.43 2.16 -25.33
CA ALA A 28 23.22 1.41 -24.38
C ALA A 28 22.45 0.13 -24.02
N ALA A 29 23.09 -1.02 -24.24
CA ALA A 29 22.54 -2.30 -23.81
C ALA A 29 22.34 -2.29 -22.28
N PRO A 30 21.28 -2.93 -21.77
CA PRO A 30 21.06 -3.00 -20.32
C PRO A 30 22.23 -3.70 -19.62
N PRO A 31 22.53 -3.36 -18.36
CA PRO A 31 23.64 -3.92 -17.62
C PRO A 31 23.52 -5.45 -17.51
N PRO A 32 24.65 -6.17 -17.49
CA PRO A 32 24.72 -7.63 -17.56
C PRO A 32 24.07 -8.38 -16.38
N ASP A 33 23.73 -7.66 -15.30
CA ASP A 33 23.13 -8.22 -14.08
C ASP A 33 21.62 -7.96 -13.94
N ALA A 34 20.95 -7.44 -14.99
CA ALA A 34 19.49 -7.36 -14.98
C ALA A 34 18.91 -8.79 -15.04
N PRO A 35 18.13 -9.25 -14.04
CA PRO A 35 17.54 -10.57 -14.08
C PRO A 35 16.68 -10.70 -15.34
N PRO A 36 16.75 -11.82 -16.07
CA PRO A 36 15.98 -12.00 -17.29
C PRO A 36 14.49 -11.78 -17.00
N LEU A 37 13.85 -10.90 -17.78
CA LEU A 37 12.44 -10.50 -17.60
C LEU A 37 11.47 -11.68 -17.61
N ALA A 38 11.90 -12.84 -18.10
CA ALA A 38 11.15 -14.10 -18.13
C ALA A 38 10.82 -14.68 -16.73
N HIS A 39 11.55 -14.29 -15.67
CA HIS A 39 11.29 -14.73 -14.29
C HIS A 39 10.77 -13.61 -13.39
N THR A 40 10.34 -12.48 -13.97
CA THR A 40 9.80 -11.36 -13.21
C THR A 40 8.41 -11.70 -12.67
N PRO A 41 8.20 -11.62 -11.35
CA PRO A 41 6.87 -11.82 -10.76
C PRO A 41 5.83 -10.82 -11.28
N ARG A 42 4.53 -11.13 -11.15
CA ARG A 42 3.41 -10.30 -11.65
C ARG A 42 3.51 -8.83 -11.19
N MET A 43 3.78 -8.63 -9.91
CA MET A 43 3.91 -7.31 -9.29
C MET A 43 5.33 -6.75 -9.40
N GLY A 44 6.25 -7.45 -10.06
CA GLY A 44 7.61 -6.98 -10.33
C GLY A 44 8.55 -7.04 -9.13
N PHE A 45 9.62 -6.25 -9.22
CA PHE A 45 10.56 -5.99 -8.14
C PHE A 45 10.52 -4.52 -7.73
N ALA A 46 10.42 -4.28 -6.42
CA ALA A 46 10.39 -2.94 -5.86
C ALA A 46 11.65 -2.14 -6.25
N LEU A 47 11.44 -0.90 -6.67
CA LEU A 47 12.48 0.07 -7.01
C LEU A 47 12.69 1.08 -5.88
N ALA A 48 11.59 1.65 -5.39
CA ALA A 48 11.62 2.74 -4.43
C ALA A 48 10.26 2.91 -3.74
N GLN A 49 10.29 3.65 -2.63
CA GLN A 49 9.10 4.16 -1.98
C GLN A 49 8.97 5.67 -2.25
N LEU A 50 7.79 6.12 -2.64
CA LEU A 50 7.49 7.52 -2.92
C LEU A 50 6.62 8.12 -1.81
N HIS A 51 7.13 9.18 -1.17
CA HIS A 51 6.48 9.93 -0.09
C HIS A 51 5.98 9.07 1.10
N GLY A 52 6.56 7.90 1.33
CA GLY A 52 6.10 7.00 2.39
C GLY A 52 4.76 6.31 2.11
N ILE A 53 4.15 6.54 0.93
CA ILE A 53 2.77 6.15 0.59
C ILE A 53 2.76 5.11 -0.53
N TYR A 54 3.58 5.30 -1.56
CA TYR A 54 3.55 4.44 -2.74
C TYR A 54 4.80 3.57 -2.85
N ILE A 55 4.64 2.33 -3.33
CA ILE A 55 5.75 1.51 -3.83
C ILE A 55 5.79 1.64 -5.35
N LEU A 56 6.97 1.90 -5.89
CA LEU A 56 7.28 1.81 -7.31
C LEU A 56 7.91 0.44 -7.55
N SER A 57 7.44 -0.29 -8.56
CA SER A 57 7.91 -1.64 -8.87
C SER A 57 8.10 -1.82 -10.37
N GLN A 58 9.24 -2.38 -10.78
CA GLN A 58 9.52 -2.71 -12.17
C GLN A 58 9.01 -4.10 -12.52
N THR A 59 8.18 -4.19 -13.56
CA THR A 59 7.71 -5.46 -14.13
C THR A 59 8.42 -5.75 -15.45
N ALA A 60 8.09 -6.88 -16.08
CA ALA A 60 8.58 -7.20 -17.42
C ALA A 60 8.18 -6.15 -18.48
N ASP A 61 7.01 -5.54 -18.30
CA ASP A 61 6.35 -4.72 -19.34
C ASP A 61 6.33 -3.22 -18.99
N GLY A 62 6.82 -2.81 -17.81
CA GLY A 62 6.82 -1.41 -17.38
C GLY A 62 6.90 -1.21 -15.87
N LEU A 63 6.10 -0.27 -15.37
CA LEU A 63 6.07 0.19 -13.97
C LEU A 63 4.71 -0.12 -13.33
N ILE A 64 4.73 -0.63 -12.10
CA ILE A 64 3.58 -0.68 -11.22
C ILE A 64 3.76 0.32 -10.08
N ILE A 65 2.69 1.06 -9.77
CA ILE A 65 2.60 1.96 -8.63
C ILE A 65 1.56 1.38 -7.68
N VAL A 66 1.95 1.11 -6.43
CA VAL A 66 1.08 0.49 -5.42
C VAL A 66 0.81 1.49 -4.29
N ASP A 67 -0.46 1.68 -3.93
CA ASP A 67 -0.85 2.30 -2.66
C ASP A 67 -0.59 1.29 -1.53
N MET A 68 0.45 1.54 -0.74
CA MET A 68 0.87 0.63 0.32
C MET A 68 -0.19 0.45 1.40
N HIS A 69 -0.92 1.51 1.72
CA HIS A 69 -1.91 1.50 2.78
C HIS A 69 -3.08 0.62 2.37
N ALA A 70 -3.63 0.89 1.19
CA ALA A 70 -4.75 0.12 0.65
C ALA A 70 -4.39 -1.36 0.42
N ALA A 71 -3.18 -1.63 -0.09
CA ALA A 71 -2.69 -2.99 -0.26
C ALA A 71 -2.56 -3.73 1.09
N HIS A 72 -1.99 -3.07 2.10
CA HIS A 72 -1.79 -3.67 3.40
C HIS A 72 -3.10 -3.98 4.11
N GLU A 73 -4.06 -3.07 4.10
CA GLU A 73 -5.40 -3.29 4.67
C GLU A 73 -6.09 -4.50 4.02
N ARG A 74 -6.00 -4.61 2.69
CA ARG A 74 -6.57 -5.75 1.96
C ARG A 74 -5.91 -7.07 2.35
N ILE A 75 -4.58 -7.12 2.40
CA ILE A 75 -3.84 -8.33 2.82
C ILE A 75 -4.24 -8.74 4.25
N VAL A 76 -4.31 -7.79 5.18
CA VAL A 76 -4.69 -8.07 6.57
C VAL A 76 -6.14 -8.54 6.65
N LEU A 77 -7.06 -7.91 5.94
CA LEU A 77 -8.45 -8.33 5.89
C LEU A 77 -8.58 -9.77 5.39
N GLU A 78 -8.01 -10.13 4.24
CA GLU A 78 -8.16 -11.47 3.70
C GLU A 78 -7.50 -12.54 4.59
N ARG A 79 -6.39 -12.20 5.26
CA ARG A 79 -5.78 -13.06 6.28
C ARG A 79 -6.70 -13.25 7.48
N LEU A 80 -7.33 -12.19 7.98
CA LEU A 80 -8.30 -12.26 9.07
C LEU A 80 -9.55 -13.06 8.67
N LYS A 81 -10.12 -12.83 7.48
CA LYS A 81 -11.27 -13.59 6.95
C LYS A 81 -10.94 -15.08 6.86
N LYS A 82 -9.76 -15.42 6.33
CA LYS A 82 -9.29 -16.81 6.26
C LYS A 82 -9.13 -17.41 7.66
N ALA A 83 -8.44 -16.72 8.56
CA ALA A 83 -8.19 -17.21 9.92
C ALA A 83 -9.49 -17.38 10.71
N HIS A 84 -10.46 -16.49 10.53
CA HIS A 84 -11.78 -16.59 11.16
C HIS A 84 -12.57 -17.79 10.63
N ARG A 85 -12.66 -17.97 9.30
CA ARG A 85 -13.30 -19.14 8.68
C ARG A 85 -12.70 -20.46 9.17
N ASP A 86 -11.39 -20.44 9.43
CA ASP A 86 -10.63 -21.57 9.91
C ASP A 86 -10.69 -21.76 11.45
N HIS A 87 -11.42 -20.90 12.18
CA HIS A 87 -11.46 -20.80 13.65
C HIS A 87 -10.05 -20.76 14.30
N ARG A 88 -9.12 -20.06 13.64
CA ARG A 88 -7.68 -20.04 13.96
C ARG A 88 -7.10 -18.63 13.97
N ILE A 89 -7.86 -17.63 14.42
CA ILE A 89 -7.28 -16.30 14.67
C ILE A 89 -6.30 -16.41 15.84
N ALA A 90 -5.00 -16.37 15.51
CA ALA A 90 -3.95 -16.33 16.52
C ALA A 90 -4.06 -15.03 17.33
N ARG A 91 -4.07 -15.16 18.65
CA ARG A 91 -4.11 -14.04 19.60
C ARG A 91 -2.70 -13.75 20.12
N GLN A 92 -2.41 -12.48 20.35
CA GLN A 92 -1.23 -12.01 21.05
C GLN A 92 -1.67 -11.39 22.39
N PRO A 93 -1.33 -12.02 23.53
CA PRO A 93 -1.52 -11.41 24.83
C PRO A 93 -0.70 -10.12 24.97
N LEU A 94 -1.28 -9.14 25.64
CA LEU A 94 -0.62 -7.89 26.00
C LEU A 94 0.20 -8.10 27.27
N LEU A 95 1.47 -7.63 27.26
CA LEU A 95 2.31 -7.66 28.46
C LEU A 95 1.70 -6.82 29.59
N ILE A 96 1.09 -5.69 29.21
CA ILE A 96 0.36 -4.80 30.12
C ILE A 96 -1.02 -4.59 29.48
N PRO A 97 -2.11 -5.01 30.15
CA PRO A 97 -3.46 -4.76 29.66
C PRO A 97 -3.71 -3.27 29.39
N ALA A 98 -4.31 -2.96 28.24
CA ALA A 98 -4.67 -1.59 27.89
C ALA A 98 -6.01 -1.25 28.53
N VAL A 99 -5.99 -0.52 29.65
CA VAL A 99 -7.19 -0.11 30.39
C VAL A 99 -7.75 1.18 29.82
N PHE A 100 -9.07 1.24 29.62
CA PHE A 100 -9.75 2.40 29.07
C PHE A 100 -11.14 2.61 29.66
N GLN A 101 -11.60 3.86 29.64
CA GLN A 101 -12.95 4.25 30.05
C GLN A 101 -13.98 3.82 29.01
N ALA A 102 -15.04 3.16 29.45
CA ALA A 102 -16.04 2.51 28.63
C ALA A 102 -17.44 2.97 29.02
N THR A 103 -18.38 2.91 28.08
CA THR A 103 -19.79 3.18 28.37
C THR A 103 -20.44 1.98 29.06
N GLU A 104 -21.59 2.18 29.71
CA GLU A 104 -22.39 1.08 30.26
C GLU A 104 -22.76 0.05 29.16
N LEU A 105 -23.03 0.52 27.94
CA LEU A 105 -23.30 -0.32 26.79
C LEU A 105 -22.08 -1.15 26.38
N ASP A 106 -20.87 -0.59 26.42
CA ASP A 106 -19.64 -1.32 26.14
C ASP A 106 -19.41 -2.43 27.17
N VAL A 107 -19.62 -2.14 28.45
CA VAL A 107 -19.47 -3.11 29.54
C VAL A 107 -20.49 -4.24 29.41
N ALA A 108 -21.75 -3.91 29.10
CA ALA A 108 -22.79 -4.91 28.83
C ALA A 108 -22.43 -5.78 27.61
N THR A 109 -21.98 -5.16 26.51
CA THR A 109 -21.56 -5.87 25.29
C THR A 109 -20.45 -6.87 25.59
N VAL A 110 -19.41 -6.46 26.32
CA VAL A 110 -18.30 -7.35 26.69
C VAL A 110 -18.76 -8.50 27.60
N THR A 111 -19.70 -8.22 28.50
CA THR A 111 -20.23 -9.24 29.43
C THR A 111 -21.05 -10.30 28.68
N ASP A 112 -21.89 -9.88 27.74
CA ASP A 112 -22.82 -10.76 27.03
C ASP A 112 -22.16 -11.51 25.86
N ASP A 113 -21.18 -10.89 25.18
CA ASP A 113 -20.60 -11.39 23.93
C ASP A 113 -19.10 -11.73 24.02
N ALA A 114 -18.56 -11.99 25.22
CA ALA A 114 -17.13 -12.24 25.44
C ALA A 114 -16.54 -13.31 24.51
N ASP A 115 -17.21 -14.46 24.37
CA ASP A 115 -16.76 -15.56 23.51
C ASP A 115 -16.72 -15.15 22.04
N SER A 116 -17.75 -14.45 21.56
CA SER A 116 -17.86 -14.00 20.18
C SER A 116 -16.81 -12.94 19.83
N LEU A 117 -16.48 -12.05 20.78
CA LEU A 117 -15.37 -11.10 20.66
C LEU A 117 -14.02 -11.85 20.65
N GLY A 118 -13.90 -12.89 21.47
CA GLY A 118 -12.76 -13.81 21.46
C GLY A 118 -12.57 -14.51 20.10
N ASP A 119 -13.64 -14.87 19.40
CA ASP A 119 -13.58 -15.46 18.05
C ASP A 119 -13.05 -14.49 16.98
N LEU A 120 -13.07 -13.19 17.26
CA LEU A 120 -12.37 -12.16 16.48
C LEU A 120 -10.91 -11.99 16.90
N GLY A 121 -10.46 -12.69 17.94
CA GLY A 121 -9.11 -12.63 18.49
C GLY A 121 -8.84 -11.45 19.42
N ILE A 122 -9.88 -10.80 19.93
CA ILE A 122 -9.78 -9.69 20.89
C ILE A 122 -10.36 -10.14 22.22
N ASP A 123 -9.55 -10.08 23.27
CA ASP A 123 -9.99 -10.40 24.63
C ASP A 123 -10.15 -9.10 25.42
N LEU A 124 -11.36 -8.90 25.96
CA LEU A 124 -11.74 -7.74 26.77
C LEU A 124 -12.18 -8.22 28.16
N GLU A 125 -11.73 -7.52 29.20
CA GLU A 125 -12.09 -7.82 30.58
C GLU A 125 -12.71 -6.60 31.27
N VAL A 126 -13.81 -6.84 31.99
CA VAL A 126 -14.44 -5.83 32.83
C VAL A 126 -13.60 -5.62 34.08
N ARG A 127 -13.25 -4.36 34.36
CA ARG A 127 -12.44 -3.94 35.52
C ARG A 127 -13.21 -3.07 36.51
N GLY A 128 -14.37 -2.58 36.12
CA GLY A 128 -15.24 -1.72 36.91
C GLY A 128 -16.53 -1.40 36.16
N PRO A 129 -17.42 -0.59 36.74
CA PRO A 129 -18.71 -0.25 36.13
C PRO A 129 -18.60 0.53 34.81
N ASP A 130 -17.49 1.24 34.59
CA ASP A 130 -17.21 2.09 33.42
C ASP A 130 -15.80 1.84 32.86
N THR A 131 -15.22 0.69 33.17
CA THR A 131 -13.80 0.43 32.88
C THR A 131 -13.61 -0.96 32.28
N LEU A 132 -13.00 -0.99 31.10
CA LEU A 132 -12.61 -2.20 30.38
C LEU A 132 -11.08 -2.28 30.24
N ALA A 133 -10.56 -3.48 30.04
CA ALA A 133 -9.17 -3.72 29.70
C ALA A 133 -9.05 -4.65 28.49
N VAL A 134 -8.22 -4.28 27.51
CA VAL A 134 -7.80 -5.20 26.45
C VAL A 134 -6.68 -6.07 26.99
N THR A 135 -6.83 -7.39 26.95
CA THR A 135 -5.82 -8.35 27.43
C THR A 135 -5.14 -9.11 26.29
N SER A 136 -5.81 -9.24 25.13
CA SER A 136 -5.21 -9.76 23.91
C SER A 136 -5.76 -9.06 22.67
N VAL A 137 -4.95 -9.05 21.60
CA VAL A 137 -5.36 -8.61 20.25
C VAL A 137 -4.98 -9.67 19.22
N PRO A 138 -5.55 -9.66 18.00
CA PRO A 138 -5.11 -10.56 16.95
C PRO A 138 -3.63 -10.35 16.65
N ALA A 139 -2.86 -11.42 16.48
CA ALA A 139 -1.41 -11.33 16.25
C ALA A 139 -1.07 -10.52 14.97
N LEU A 140 -1.95 -10.57 13.96
CA LEU A 140 -1.87 -9.75 12.74
C LEU A 140 -1.96 -8.23 13.02
N LEU A 141 -2.56 -7.85 14.16
CA LEU A 141 -2.79 -6.48 14.60
C LEU A 141 -1.96 -6.14 15.85
N SER A 142 -0.90 -6.91 16.14
CA SER A 142 -0.03 -6.75 17.31
C SER A 142 0.61 -5.36 17.47
N ARG A 143 0.69 -4.59 16.40
CA ARG A 143 1.22 -3.22 16.40
C ARG A 143 0.14 -2.14 16.48
N ALA A 144 -1.14 -2.51 16.39
CA ALA A 144 -2.25 -1.57 16.50
C ALA A 144 -2.31 -0.97 17.91
N ASN A 145 -2.93 0.20 18.04
CA ASN A 145 -3.33 0.70 19.35
C ASN A 145 -4.48 -0.18 19.88
N PRO A 146 -4.31 -0.92 20.99
CA PRO A 146 -5.32 -1.87 21.47
C PRO A 146 -6.62 -1.21 21.90
N GLU A 147 -6.55 -0.07 22.60
CA GLU A 147 -7.74 0.69 23.02
C GLU A 147 -8.53 1.16 21.81
N LYS A 148 -7.86 1.78 20.84
CA LYS A 148 -8.52 2.29 19.63
C LYS A 148 -9.20 1.16 18.85
N LEU A 149 -8.52 0.01 18.71
CA LEU A 149 -9.07 -1.19 18.08
C LEU A 149 -10.31 -1.68 18.83
N ALA A 150 -10.23 -1.83 20.15
CA ALA A 150 -11.35 -2.31 20.97
C ALA A 150 -12.58 -1.40 20.85
N ARG A 151 -12.38 -0.08 20.93
CA ARG A 151 -13.47 0.90 20.79
C ARG A 151 -14.15 0.82 19.43
N GLU A 152 -13.38 0.76 18.34
CA GLU A 152 -13.95 0.69 16.99
C GLU A 152 -14.64 -0.65 16.73
N VAL A 153 -14.13 -1.75 17.30
CA VAL A 153 -14.78 -3.07 17.23
C VAL A 153 -16.08 -3.07 18.03
N LEU A 154 -16.11 -2.55 19.26
CA LEU A 154 -17.34 -2.45 20.07
C LEU A 154 -18.38 -1.58 19.37
N ALA A 155 -17.98 -0.43 18.82
CA ALA A 155 -18.88 0.43 18.05
C ALA A 155 -19.44 -0.27 16.80
N ALA A 156 -18.60 -1.00 16.06
CA ALA A 156 -19.02 -1.77 14.89
C ALA A 156 -19.88 -2.99 15.28
N TRP A 157 -19.66 -3.56 16.48
CA TRP A 157 -20.45 -4.65 17.04
C TRP A 157 -21.85 -4.17 17.40
N GLN A 158 -21.97 -3.05 18.11
CA GLN A 158 -23.23 -2.46 18.56
C GLN A 158 -24.04 -1.81 17.42
N ALA A 159 -23.40 -1.55 16.27
CA ALA A 159 -24.06 -0.93 15.13
C ALA A 159 -25.33 -1.72 14.73
N PRO A 160 -26.48 -1.04 14.52
CA PRO A 160 -27.73 -1.71 14.19
C PRO A 160 -27.56 -2.66 13.01
N ALA A 161 -28.10 -3.86 13.15
CA ALA A 161 -28.23 -4.78 12.03
C ALA A 161 -29.14 -4.12 10.99
N GLN A 162 -28.54 -3.51 9.95
CA GLN A 162 -29.24 -3.38 8.67
C GLN A 162 -29.63 -4.79 8.23
N HIS A 163 -30.71 -4.97 7.46
CA HIS A 163 -31.30 -6.24 6.96
C HIS A 163 -30.32 -7.18 6.21
N ASN A 164 -29.17 -7.48 6.80
CA ASN A 164 -27.99 -8.06 6.20
C ASN A 164 -27.68 -9.34 6.96
N ALA A 165 -27.42 -10.40 6.17
CA ALA A 165 -26.91 -11.67 6.65
C ALA A 165 -25.71 -11.47 7.60
N LEU A 166 -25.64 -12.31 8.63
CA LEU A 166 -24.56 -12.37 9.63
C LEU A 166 -23.16 -12.19 9.02
N GLU A 167 -22.92 -12.80 7.85
CA GLU A 167 -21.68 -12.70 7.07
C GLU A 167 -21.27 -11.26 6.74
N LYS A 168 -22.20 -10.38 6.36
CA LYS A 168 -21.89 -8.99 6.02
C LYS A 168 -21.51 -8.17 7.26
N ARG A 169 -22.06 -8.52 8.44
CA ARG A 169 -21.68 -7.87 9.70
C ARG A 169 -20.27 -8.28 10.10
N LEU A 170 -19.95 -9.56 9.98
CA LEU A 170 -18.60 -10.08 10.19
C LEU A 170 -17.58 -9.45 9.24
N ASP A 171 -17.88 -9.39 7.93
CA ASP A 171 -17.00 -8.76 6.95
C ASP A 171 -16.70 -7.30 7.29
N ARG A 172 -17.69 -6.56 7.81
CA ARG A 172 -17.50 -5.19 8.29
C ARG A 172 -16.59 -5.13 9.51
N LEU A 173 -16.80 -6.00 10.50
CA LEU A 173 -15.95 -6.06 11.70
C LEU A 173 -14.49 -6.35 11.35
N LEU A 174 -14.25 -7.35 10.50
CA LEU A 174 -12.91 -7.70 10.04
C LEU A 174 -12.28 -6.58 9.20
N ALA A 175 -13.08 -5.85 8.42
CA ALA A 175 -12.61 -4.67 7.68
C ALA A 175 -12.19 -3.55 8.63
N THR A 176 -13.00 -3.23 9.65
CA THR A 176 -12.66 -2.27 10.71
C THR A 176 -11.34 -2.66 11.37
N MET A 177 -11.20 -3.92 11.79
CA MET A 177 -9.97 -4.44 12.39
C MET A 177 -8.75 -4.29 11.48
N ALA A 178 -8.89 -4.58 10.17
CA ALA A 178 -7.80 -4.48 9.21
C ALA A 178 -7.25 -3.05 9.06
N CYS A 179 -8.09 -2.02 9.17
CA CYS A 179 -7.67 -0.61 9.12
C CYS A 179 -6.70 -0.26 10.27
N HIS A 180 -6.79 -0.95 11.42
CA HIS A 180 -5.88 -0.74 12.55
C HIS A 180 -4.52 -1.44 12.38
N GLY A 181 -4.42 -2.43 11.50
CA GLY A 181 -3.15 -3.11 11.19
C GLY A 181 -2.16 -2.19 10.49
N SER A 182 -2.64 -1.10 9.88
CA SER A 182 -1.84 -0.20 9.03
C SER A 182 -1.01 0.83 9.80
N VAL A 183 -0.36 0.43 10.90
CA VAL A 183 0.71 1.22 11.55
C VAL A 183 1.96 1.36 10.64
N ARG A 184 1.92 0.80 9.43
CA ARG A 184 2.92 1.02 8.37
C ARG A 184 2.70 2.29 7.56
N ALA A 185 1.56 2.98 7.71
CA ALA A 185 1.32 4.25 7.03
C ALA A 185 2.44 5.22 7.41
N ASN A 186 3.22 5.64 6.40
CA ASN A 186 4.33 6.59 6.54
C ASN A 186 5.65 6.05 7.14
N ARG A 187 5.83 4.73 7.29
CA ARG A 187 7.16 4.17 7.60
C ARG A 187 7.96 3.95 6.32
N ALA A 188 9.23 4.32 6.34
CA ALA A 188 10.18 3.90 5.31
C ALA A 188 10.33 2.37 5.31
N LEU A 189 10.03 1.73 4.18
CA LEU A 189 10.25 0.30 3.97
C LEU A 189 11.61 0.08 3.30
N THR A 190 12.26 -1.01 3.68
CA THR A 190 13.42 -1.53 2.93
C THR A 190 12.96 -2.23 1.64
N LEU A 191 13.83 -2.36 0.64
CA LEU A 191 13.51 -3.09 -0.60
C LEU A 191 13.03 -4.53 -0.36
N PRO A 192 13.63 -5.31 0.57
CA PRO A 192 13.09 -6.64 0.91
C PRO A 192 11.67 -6.58 1.49
N GLU A 193 11.37 -5.61 2.35
CA GLU A 193 10.02 -5.45 2.93
C GLU A 193 8.99 -5.04 1.87
N MET A 194 9.37 -4.17 0.92
CA MET A 194 8.52 -3.82 -0.21
C MET A 194 8.25 -5.05 -1.08
N ASN A 195 9.28 -5.83 -1.45
CA ASN A 195 9.10 -7.05 -2.23
C ASN A 195 8.25 -8.09 -1.49
N ALA A 196 8.40 -8.22 -0.18
CA ALA A 196 7.53 -9.10 0.61
C ALA A 196 6.06 -8.67 0.54
N LEU A 197 5.77 -7.36 0.60
CA LEU A 197 4.42 -6.84 0.41
C LEU A 197 3.90 -7.14 -1.01
N LEU A 198 4.72 -6.97 -2.05
CA LEU A 198 4.33 -7.28 -3.43
C LEU A 198 4.00 -8.78 -3.61
N ARG A 199 4.78 -9.68 -3.00
CA ARG A 199 4.49 -11.12 -2.98
C ARG A 199 3.22 -11.44 -2.18
N ASP A 200 3.00 -10.76 -1.05
CA ASP A 200 1.76 -10.88 -0.28
C ASP A 200 0.54 -10.47 -1.11
N MET A 201 0.64 -9.39 -1.91
CA MET A 201 -0.44 -8.96 -2.81
C MET A 201 -0.75 -10.00 -3.87
N GLU A 202 0.25 -10.65 -4.47
CA GLU A 202 0.04 -11.71 -5.47
C GLU A 202 -0.66 -12.95 -4.91
N ALA A 203 -0.39 -13.28 -3.64
CA ALA A 203 -1.03 -14.38 -2.95
C ALA A 203 -2.41 -14.04 -2.37
N THR A 204 -2.78 -12.76 -2.34
CA THR A 204 -4.03 -12.29 -1.74
C THR A 204 -5.13 -12.19 -2.78
N PRO A 205 -6.28 -12.87 -2.58
CA PRO A 205 -7.44 -12.71 -3.45
C PRO A 205 -7.95 -11.26 -3.43
N ASP A 206 -8.44 -10.78 -4.57
CA ASP A 206 -9.00 -9.42 -4.71
C ASP A 206 -8.07 -8.31 -4.21
N ALA A 207 -6.76 -8.54 -4.28
CA ALA A 207 -5.74 -7.56 -3.90
C ALA A 207 -5.82 -6.27 -4.73
N ASP A 208 -6.48 -6.31 -5.89
CA ASP A 208 -6.57 -5.20 -6.85
C ASP A 208 -7.45 -4.04 -6.36
N PHE A 209 -8.38 -4.28 -5.43
CA PHE A 209 -9.29 -3.26 -4.91
C PHE A 209 -9.31 -3.21 -3.38
N CYS A 210 -9.32 -2.01 -2.81
CA CYS A 210 -9.49 -1.82 -1.38
C CYS A 210 -10.94 -2.05 -0.95
N ASN A 211 -11.20 -2.02 0.36
CA ASN A 211 -12.54 -2.26 0.93
C ASN A 211 -13.59 -1.23 0.50
N HIS A 212 -13.16 -0.10 -0.08
CA HIS A 212 -13.99 0.99 -0.58
C HIS A 212 -14.07 1.03 -2.11
N GLY A 213 -13.56 0.01 -2.81
CA GLY A 213 -13.60 -0.09 -4.27
C GLY A 213 -12.56 0.72 -5.04
N ARG A 214 -11.63 1.41 -4.35
CA ARG A 214 -10.50 2.08 -5.00
C ARG A 214 -9.44 1.06 -5.41
N PRO A 215 -8.77 1.22 -6.57
CA PRO A 215 -7.67 0.34 -6.94
C PRO A 215 -6.52 0.46 -5.93
N THR A 216 -5.86 -0.64 -5.63
CA THR A 216 -4.66 -0.67 -4.75
C THR A 216 -3.36 -0.49 -5.53
N TRP A 217 -3.39 -0.66 -6.85
CA TRP A 217 -2.25 -0.44 -7.73
C TRP A 217 -2.68 0.00 -9.12
N PHE A 218 -1.74 0.59 -9.85
CA PHE A 218 -1.87 1.00 -11.24
C PHE A 218 -0.65 0.53 -12.02
N ARG A 219 -0.84 0.13 -13.29
CA ARG A 219 0.25 -0.26 -14.20
C ARG A 219 0.39 0.76 -15.32
N LEU A 220 1.64 1.15 -15.56
CA LEU A 220 2.07 1.96 -16.69
C LEU A 220 3.04 1.13 -17.53
N THR A 221 2.67 0.83 -18.76
CA THR A 221 3.53 0.11 -19.71
C THR A 221 4.67 0.99 -20.20
N LEU A 222 5.74 0.36 -20.70
CA LEU A 222 6.86 1.11 -21.28
C LEU A 222 6.43 1.96 -22.48
N GLU A 223 5.51 1.45 -23.32
CA GLU A 223 4.94 2.19 -24.45
C GLU A 223 4.15 3.44 -24.00
N GLU A 224 3.34 3.32 -22.94
CA GLU A 224 2.64 4.46 -22.36
C GLU A 224 3.61 5.52 -21.82
N LEU A 225 4.68 5.08 -21.17
CA LEU A 225 5.71 5.98 -20.66
C LEU A 225 6.46 6.68 -21.81
N ASP A 226 6.86 5.95 -22.86
CA ASP A 226 7.55 6.50 -24.03
C ASP A 226 6.72 7.57 -24.74
N ARG A 227 5.38 7.40 -24.82
CA ARG A 227 4.48 8.41 -25.37
C ARG A 227 4.52 9.74 -24.61
N TRP A 228 4.74 9.72 -23.28
CA TRP A 228 4.87 10.96 -22.51
C TRP A 228 6.11 11.76 -22.86
N PHE A 229 7.13 11.11 -23.42
CA PHE A 229 8.38 11.73 -23.86
C PHE A 229 8.48 11.86 -25.38
N MET A 230 7.39 11.64 -26.12
CA MET A 230 7.37 11.69 -27.59
C MET A 230 8.42 10.76 -28.24
N ARG A 231 8.77 9.64 -27.61
CA ARG A 231 9.69 8.65 -28.17
C ARG A 231 8.94 7.74 -29.12
N GLY A 232 9.52 7.44 -30.29
CA GLY A 232 8.90 6.59 -31.32
C GLY A 232 7.95 7.30 -32.29
N GLN A 233 8.01 8.64 -32.36
CA GLN A 233 7.49 9.45 -33.47
C GLN A 233 8.62 9.82 -34.44
#